data_AF-A0A6N7SBW0-F1
#
_entry.id   AF-A0A6N7SBW0-F1
#
_cell.length_a   1.000
_cell.length_b   1.000
_cell.length_c   1.000
_cell.angle_alpha   90.00
_cell.angle_beta   90.00
_cell.angle_gamma   90.00
#
_symmetry.space_group_name_H-M   'P 1'
#
loop_
_entity.id
_entity.type
_entity.pdbx_description
1 polymer ?
#
loop_
_entity_poly.entity_id
_entity_poly.type
_entity_poly.pdbx_seq_one_letter_code
_entity_poly.pdbx_strand_id
1 'polypeptide(L)'
;MKIKVDINRVALQNAIEEAINKKITSGNGDGTNMHLTKDQDFLICQIYKMYLQSVKSGNSKVDSKRFSSDFCLNSDKLVKWNRQDLMMTLNELGVKNLVHIYIGGSFYITDEGIYYMENRFKNGLDEVTDFIAKFIP
;
A
#
# COMPACT_ATOMS: atom_id res chain seq x y z
N MET A 1 -5.81 -50.64 25.59
CA MET A 1 -6.27 -49.93 24.37
C MET A 1 -6.24 -48.41 24.62
N LYS A 2 -5.05 -47.78 24.66
CA LYS A 2 -4.89 -46.31 24.82
C LYS A 2 -3.81 -45.72 23.90
N ILE A 3 -2.85 -46.55 23.48
CA ILE A 3 -1.66 -46.15 22.70
C ILE A 3 -2.00 -45.62 21.28
N LYS A 4 -3.09 -46.10 20.64
CA LYS A 4 -3.48 -45.63 19.28
C LYS A 4 -4.11 -44.23 19.26
N VAL A 5 -4.63 -43.73 20.38
CA VAL A 5 -5.32 -42.42 20.44
C VAL A 5 -4.30 -41.29 20.54
N ASP A 6 -3.22 -41.49 21.29
CA ASP A 6 -2.19 -40.46 21.50
C ASP A 6 -1.35 -40.18 20.24
N ILE A 7 -1.07 -41.21 19.43
CA ILE A 7 -0.32 -41.07 18.17
C ILE A 7 -1.07 -40.18 17.17
N ASN A 8 -2.40 -40.29 17.10
CA ASN A 8 -3.22 -39.46 16.22
C ASN A 8 -3.27 -38.00 16.66
N ARG A 9 -3.16 -37.73 17.98
CA ARG A 9 -3.17 -36.36 18.50
C ARG A 9 -1.86 -35.63 18.19
N VAL A 10 -0.73 -36.32 18.31
CA VAL A 10 0.59 -35.75 17.96
C VAL A 10 0.70 -35.50 16.45
N ALA A 11 0.24 -36.42 15.62
CA ALA A 11 0.22 -36.23 14.17
C ALA A 11 -0.67 -35.04 13.75
N LEU A 12 -1.82 -34.87 14.40
CA LEU A 12 -2.71 -33.74 14.17
C LEU A 12 -2.08 -32.40 14.60
N GLN A 13 -1.38 -32.38 15.74
CA GLN A 13 -0.70 -31.19 16.23
C GLN A 13 0.42 -30.75 15.27
N ASN A 14 1.23 -31.70 14.80
CA ASN A 14 2.30 -31.43 13.85
C ASN A 14 1.76 -30.94 12.49
N ALA A 15 0.66 -31.52 12.01
CA ALA A 15 0.02 -31.08 10.77
C ALA A 15 -0.57 -29.65 10.89
N ILE A 16 -1.10 -29.29 12.07
CA ILE A 16 -1.57 -27.93 12.37
C ILE A 16 -0.40 -26.95 12.39
N GLU A 17 0.71 -27.30 13.05
CA GLU A 17 1.93 -26.47 13.10
C GLU A 17 2.55 -26.29 11.71
N GLU A 18 2.60 -27.34 10.88
CA GLU A 18 3.04 -27.26 9.49
C GLU A 18 2.13 -26.37 8.65
N ALA A 19 0.81 -26.44 8.82
CA ALA A 19 -0.13 -25.59 8.10
C ALA A 19 -0.02 -24.11 8.52
N ILE A 20 0.18 -23.84 9.82
CA ILE A 20 0.42 -22.49 10.34
C ILE A 20 1.74 -21.95 9.81
N ASN A 21 2.82 -22.72 9.89
CA ASN A 21 4.13 -22.32 9.39
C ASN A 21 4.11 -22.11 7.88
N LYS A 22 3.42 -22.96 7.11
CA LYS A 22 3.26 -22.79 5.66
C LYS A 22 2.51 -21.50 5.31
N LYS A 23 1.51 -21.11 6.12
CA LYS A 23 0.77 -19.85 5.97
C LYS A 23 1.61 -18.62 6.33
N ILE A 24 2.54 -18.77 7.29
CA ILE A 24 3.50 -17.73 7.68
C ILE A 24 4.64 -17.61 6.65
N THR A 25 5.16 -18.73 6.14
CA THR A 25 6.23 -18.74 5.12
C THR A 25 5.73 -18.45 3.71
N SER A 26 4.45 -18.68 3.40
CA SER A 26 3.82 -18.13 2.20
C SER A 26 3.59 -16.62 2.29
N GLY A 27 3.86 -16.00 3.44
CA GLY A 27 3.91 -14.55 3.62
C GLY A 27 5.27 -13.92 3.29
N ASN A 28 6.27 -14.72 2.89
CA ASN A 28 7.62 -14.25 2.58
C ASN A 28 8.09 -14.88 1.26
N GLY A 29 7.63 -14.37 0.12
CA GLY A 29 8.05 -14.92 -1.18
C GLY A 29 7.34 -14.41 -2.45
N ASP A 30 6.28 -13.61 -2.34
CA ASP A 30 5.85 -12.71 -3.40
C ASP A 30 5.48 -11.37 -2.75
N GLY A 31 5.74 -10.26 -3.44
CA GLY A 31 5.19 -8.99 -2.98
C GLY A 31 3.68 -9.16 -2.96
N THR A 32 3.06 -9.00 -1.78
CA THR A 32 1.61 -9.04 -1.55
C THR A 32 0.90 -8.66 -2.83
N ASN A 33 0.27 -9.64 -3.48
CA ASN A 33 -0.30 -9.49 -4.82
C ASN A 33 -1.55 -8.59 -4.74
N MET A 34 -1.32 -7.33 -4.41
CA MET A 34 -2.31 -6.31 -4.20
C MET A 34 -2.76 -5.87 -5.58
N HIS A 35 -3.93 -6.35 -5.98
CA HIS A 35 -4.53 -5.97 -7.24
C HIS A 35 -5.09 -4.55 -7.13
N LEU A 36 -4.40 -3.61 -7.77
CA LEU A 36 -4.85 -2.24 -7.95
C LEU A 36 -5.40 -2.06 -9.36
N THR A 37 -6.48 -1.30 -9.49
CA THR A 37 -6.90 -0.76 -10.80
C THR A 37 -5.86 0.23 -11.30
N LYS A 38 -5.89 0.58 -12.59
CA LYS A 38 -4.97 1.59 -13.16
C LYS A 38 -5.08 2.94 -12.43
N ASP A 39 -6.29 3.32 -12.01
CA ASP A 39 -6.53 4.58 -11.32
C ASP A 39 -6.03 4.55 -9.88
N GLN A 40 -6.27 3.46 -9.15
CA GLN A 40 -5.70 3.23 -7.82
C GLN A 40 -4.17 3.25 -7.87
N ASP A 41 -3.60 2.54 -8.84
CA ASP A 41 -2.16 2.42 -9.04
C ASP A 41 -1.52 3.77 -9.37
N PHE A 42 -2.15 4.53 -10.26
CA PHE A 42 -1.72 5.88 -10.59
C PHE A 42 -1.80 6.80 -9.37
N LEU A 43 -2.91 6.77 -8.63
CA LEU A 43 -3.12 7.65 -7.49
C LEU A 43 -2.12 7.38 -6.34
N ILE A 44 -1.88 6.13 -5.98
CA ILE A 44 -0.90 5.81 -4.93
C ILE A 44 0.54 6.19 -5.36
N CYS A 45 0.88 6.06 -6.65
CA CYS A 45 2.15 6.57 -7.16
C CYS A 45 2.29 8.08 -7.01
N GLN A 46 1.24 8.86 -7.30
CA GLN A 46 1.26 10.32 -7.10
C GLN A 46 1.45 10.68 -5.62
N ILE A 47 0.70 10.05 -4.72
CA ILE A 47 0.80 10.28 -3.28
C ILE A 47 2.21 9.96 -2.76
N TYR A 48 2.75 8.81 -3.15
CA TYR A 48 4.08 8.39 -2.75
C TYR A 48 5.19 9.30 -3.31
N LYS A 49 5.06 9.74 -4.57
CA LYS A 49 5.95 10.75 -5.16
C LYS A 49 5.97 12.02 -4.31
N MET A 50 4.79 12.55 -3.94
CA MET A 50 4.69 13.76 -3.12
C MET A 50 5.32 13.55 -1.72
N TYR A 51 5.12 12.39 -1.11
CA TYR A 51 5.79 11.99 0.14
C TYR A 51 7.33 12.04 -0.01
N LEU A 52 7.87 11.39 -1.04
CA LEU A 52 9.31 11.35 -1.30
C LEU A 52 9.89 12.74 -1.59
N GLN A 53 9.17 13.57 -2.35
CA GLN A 53 9.57 14.96 -2.62
C GLN A 53 9.60 15.80 -1.35
N SER A 54 8.61 15.64 -0.46
CA SER A 54 8.57 16.33 0.83
C SER A 54 9.75 15.93 1.72
N VAL A 55 10.03 14.62 1.83
CA VAL A 55 11.19 14.10 2.58
C VAL A 55 12.51 14.61 1.98
N LYS A 56 12.65 14.57 0.66
CA LYS A 56 13.86 15.08 -0.04
C LYS A 56 14.07 16.57 0.18
N SER A 57 13.00 17.33 0.42
CA SER A 57 13.04 18.76 0.73
C SER A 57 13.36 19.07 2.20
N GLY A 58 13.62 18.05 3.03
CA GLY A 58 14.03 18.18 4.42
C GLY A 58 12.90 18.08 5.46
N ASN A 59 11.66 17.83 5.02
CA ASN A 59 10.55 17.62 5.97
C ASN A 59 10.67 16.26 6.67
N SER A 60 10.15 16.19 7.90
CA SER A 60 10.12 14.92 8.63
C SER A 60 9.26 13.88 7.89
N LYS A 61 9.58 12.59 8.07
CA LYS A 61 8.73 11.51 7.52
C LYS A 61 7.32 11.53 8.10
N VAL A 62 7.15 11.99 9.34
CA VAL A 62 5.84 12.08 9.99
C VAL A 62 4.97 13.14 9.33
N ASP A 63 5.54 14.32 9.06
CA ASP A 63 4.82 15.40 8.40
C ASP A 63 4.57 15.10 6.93
N SER A 64 5.56 14.53 6.25
CA SER A 64 5.49 14.19 4.82
C SER A 64 4.43 13.14 4.49
N LYS A 65 3.97 12.36 5.49
CA LYS A 65 2.88 11.39 5.30
C LYS A 65 1.51 12.05 5.17
N ARG A 66 1.36 13.31 5.62
CA ARG A 66 0.05 13.97 5.77
C ARG A 66 -0.25 14.84 4.55
N PHE A 67 -1.50 14.77 4.09
CA PHE A 67 -1.98 15.47 2.91
C PHE A 67 -3.29 16.20 3.23
N SER A 68 -3.43 17.40 2.66
CA SER A 68 -4.69 18.15 2.72
C SER A 68 -5.73 17.53 1.77
N SER A 69 -7.00 17.89 1.95
CA SER A 69 -8.09 17.49 1.05
C SER A 69 -7.91 17.96 -0.39
N ASP A 70 -7.08 18.99 -0.60
CA ASP A 70 -6.84 19.61 -1.90
C ASP A 70 -5.45 19.25 -2.46
N PHE A 71 -4.85 18.16 -1.98
CA PHE A 71 -3.54 17.67 -2.46
C PHE A 71 -3.46 17.53 -3.98
N CYS A 72 -4.58 17.25 -4.65
CA CYS A 72 -4.67 17.10 -6.10
C CYS A 72 -4.21 18.33 -6.87
N LEU A 73 -4.26 19.53 -6.26
CA LEU A 73 -3.78 20.77 -6.85
C LEU A 73 -2.26 20.77 -7.11
N ASN A 74 -1.52 19.87 -6.47
CA ASN A 74 -0.07 19.71 -6.68
C ASN A 74 0.25 18.74 -7.83
N SER A 75 -0.75 18.31 -8.60
CA SER A 75 -0.58 17.42 -9.74
C SER A 75 -1.46 17.85 -10.91
N ASP A 76 -0.84 18.28 -12.01
CA ASP A 76 -1.51 18.72 -13.24
C ASP A 76 -2.48 17.68 -13.82
N LYS A 77 -2.29 16.41 -13.47
CA LYS A 77 -3.16 15.32 -13.89
C LYS A 77 -4.31 15.09 -12.92
N LEU A 78 -4.05 15.07 -11.60
CA LEU A 78 -5.11 14.86 -10.60
C LEU A 78 -6.08 16.04 -10.54
N VAL A 79 -5.63 17.27 -10.78
CA VAL A 79 -6.51 18.44 -10.81
C VAL A 79 -7.59 18.35 -11.91
N LYS A 80 -7.34 17.54 -12.96
CA LYS A 80 -8.28 17.31 -14.06
C LYS A 80 -9.26 16.16 -13.79
N TRP A 81 -9.04 15.36 -12.75
CA TRP A 81 -9.95 14.28 -12.40
C TRP A 81 -11.25 14.84 -11.84
N ASN A 82 -12.36 14.16 -12.10
CA ASN A 82 -13.60 14.45 -11.39
C ASN A 82 -13.37 14.25 -9.88
N ARG A 83 -13.84 15.19 -9.05
CA ARG A 83 -13.61 15.14 -7.60
C ARG A 83 -14.23 13.89 -6.97
N GLN A 84 -15.40 13.46 -7.41
CA GLN A 84 -16.07 12.27 -6.88
C GLN A 84 -15.28 11.01 -7.21
N ASP A 85 -14.79 10.89 -8.44
CA ASP A 85 -13.97 9.74 -8.87
C ASP A 85 -12.65 9.69 -8.09
N LEU A 86 -11.96 10.83 -7.95
CA LEU A 86 -10.74 10.94 -7.13
C LEU A 86 -10.98 10.47 -5.68
N MET A 87 -12.04 10.96 -5.05
CA MET A 87 -12.36 10.59 -3.66
C MET A 87 -12.78 9.13 -3.56
N MET A 88 -13.49 8.59 -4.55
CA MET A 88 -13.84 7.17 -4.60
C MET A 88 -12.57 6.31 -4.70
N THR A 89 -11.66 6.62 -5.63
CA THR A 89 -10.37 5.92 -5.76
C THR A 89 -9.54 6.02 -4.48
N LEU A 90 -9.52 7.19 -3.81
CA LEU A 90 -8.82 7.36 -2.54
C LEU A 90 -9.43 6.46 -1.44
N ASN A 91 -10.77 6.40 -1.34
CA ASN A 91 -11.45 5.50 -0.40
C ASN A 91 -11.13 4.02 -0.69
N GLU A 92 -11.05 3.62 -1.95
CA GLU A 92 -10.68 2.26 -2.34
C GLU A 92 -9.23 1.89 -1.97
N LEU A 93 -8.31 2.87 -1.96
CA LEU A 93 -6.97 2.72 -1.38
C LEU A 93 -7.03 2.60 0.15
N GLY A 94 -7.95 3.34 0.78
CA GLY A 94 -8.20 3.29 2.21
C GLY A 94 -8.69 1.92 2.68
N VAL A 95 -9.60 1.29 1.93
CA VAL A 95 -10.06 -0.09 2.18
C VAL A 95 -8.91 -1.10 2.14
N LYS A 96 -7.85 -0.82 1.38
CA LYS A 96 -6.63 -1.64 1.28
C LYS A 96 -5.57 -1.26 2.32
N ASN A 97 -5.89 -0.35 3.24
CA ASN A 97 -4.97 0.17 4.25
C ASN A 97 -3.72 0.86 3.68
N LEU A 98 -3.75 1.32 2.43
CA LEU A 98 -2.64 2.08 1.82
C LEU A 98 -2.65 3.55 2.23
N VAL A 99 -3.84 4.09 2.53
CA VAL A 99 -4.06 5.43 3.05
C VAL A 99 -5.08 5.40 4.18
N HIS A 100 -5.09 6.42 5.02
CA HIS A 100 -6.15 6.63 6.01
C HIS A 100 -6.75 8.01 5.82
N ILE A 101 -8.06 8.07 5.62
CA ILE A 101 -8.80 9.29 5.28
C ILE A 101 -9.59 9.75 6.50
N TYR A 102 -9.39 10.99 6.92
CA TYR A 102 -10.17 11.61 7.96
C TYR A 102 -11.53 12.09 7.41
N ILE A 103 -12.51 12.28 8.29
CA ILE A 103 -13.85 12.75 7.93
C ILE A 103 -13.80 14.07 7.12
N GLY A 104 -12.81 14.93 7.39
CA GLY A 104 -12.59 16.19 6.67
C GLY A 104 -11.92 16.06 5.28
N GLY A 105 -11.64 14.84 4.81
CA GLY A 105 -11.04 14.57 3.50
C GLY A 105 -9.51 14.74 3.43
N SER A 106 -8.88 15.33 4.46
CA SER A 106 -7.44 15.16 4.67
C SER A 106 -7.12 13.69 4.94
N PHE A 107 -5.90 13.28 4.65
CA PHE A 107 -5.50 11.89 4.80
C PHE A 107 -4.01 11.77 5.08
N TYR A 108 -3.57 10.56 5.36
CA TYR A 108 -2.15 10.22 5.34
C TYR A 108 -1.89 8.91 4.63
N ILE A 109 -0.72 8.79 3.99
CA ILE A 109 -0.21 7.49 3.52
C ILE A 109 0.23 6.67 4.73
N THR A 110 -0.25 5.43 4.84
CA THR A 110 0.05 4.56 5.99
C THR A 110 1.46 3.99 5.88
N ASP A 111 1.95 3.38 6.96
CA ASP A 111 3.19 2.62 6.92
C ASP A 111 3.12 1.45 5.94
N GLU A 112 1.96 0.77 5.87
CA GLU A 112 1.70 -0.29 4.90
C GLU A 112 1.74 0.22 3.45
N GLY A 113 1.17 1.40 3.20
CA GLY A 113 1.23 2.07 1.90
C GLY A 113 2.65 2.41 1.48
N ILE A 114 3.46 2.92 2.40
CA ILE A 114 4.88 3.18 2.14
C ILE A 114 5.64 1.88 1.90
N TYR A 115 5.45 0.86 2.74
CA TYR A 115 6.10 -0.43 2.60
C TYR A 115 5.77 -1.10 1.25
N TYR A 116 4.50 -1.07 0.83
CA TYR A 116 4.07 -1.53 -0.48
C TYR A 116 4.83 -0.81 -1.60
N MET A 117 4.96 0.51 -1.52
CA MET A 117 5.61 1.32 -2.55
C MET A 117 7.14 1.19 -2.56
N GLU A 118 7.78 1.05 -1.40
CA GLU A 118 9.23 0.82 -1.27
C GLU A 118 9.63 -0.55 -1.86
N ASN A 119 8.80 -1.57 -1.68
CA ASN A 119 9.04 -2.88 -2.31
C ASN A 119 8.87 -2.84 -3.83
N ARG A 120 7.98 -1.98 -4.33
CA ARG A 120 7.71 -1.81 -5.75
C ARG A 120 8.76 -0.95 -6.47
N PHE A 121 9.24 0.10 -5.82
CA PHE A 121 10.17 1.08 -6.38
C PHE A 121 11.44 1.17 -5.53
N LYS A 122 12.37 0.25 -5.78
CA LYS A 122 13.59 0.08 -5.00
C LYS A 122 14.54 1.27 -5.09
N ASN A 123 14.51 2.02 -6.20
CA ASN A 123 15.31 3.24 -6.37
C ASN A 123 14.51 4.52 -6.06
N GLY A 124 13.35 4.40 -5.41
CA GLY A 124 12.61 5.53 -4.85
C GLY A 124 12.07 6.52 -5.89
N LEU A 125 12.40 7.80 -5.73
CA LEU A 125 11.70 8.90 -6.41
C LEU A 125 11.86 8.88 -7.94
N ASP A 126 13.04 8.50 -8.42
CA ASP A 126 13.35 8.51 -9.85
C ASP A 126 12.50 7.45 -10.58
N GLU A 127 12.47 6.22 -10.06
CA GLU A 127 11.64 5.14 -10.61
C GLU A 127 10.14 5.45 -10.56
N VAL A 128 9.65 6.03 -9.47
CA VAL A 128 8.24 6.42 -9.35
C VAL A 128 7.89 7.49 -10.39
N THR A 129 8.79 8.45 -10.62
CA THR A 129 8.59 9.52 -11.59
C THR A 129 8.56 8.98 -13.02
N ASP A 130 9.51 8.11 -13.37
CA ASP A 130 9.57 7.44 -14.67
C ASP A 130 8.35 6.55 -14.91
N PHE A 131 7.86 5.87 -13.87
CA PHE A 131 6.65 5.06 -13.96
C PHE A 131 5.42 5.92 -14.25
N ILE A 132 5.26 7.02 -13.52
CA ILE A 132 4.16 7.98 -13.72
C ILE A 132 4.18 8.58 -15.13
N ALA A 133 5.36 8.85 -15.69
CA ALA A 133 5.51 9.44 -17.01
C ALA A 133 4.87 8.59 -18.12
N LYS A 134 4.79 7.26 -17.94
CA LYS A 134 4.13 6.33 -18.89
C LYS A 134 2.62 6.53 -19.00
N PHE A 135 2.02 7.30 -18.11
CA PHE A 135 0.60 7.65 -18.15
C PHE A 135 0.35 9.02 -18.79
N ILE A 136 1.38 9.64 -19.35
CA ILE A 136 1.30 10.85 -20.16
C ILE A 136 1.27 10.40 -21.63
N PRO A 137 0.22 10.71 -22.40
CA PRO A 137 0.18 10.41 -23.84
C PRO A 137 1.21 11.23 -24.63
#